data_AF-A0A0H3WC42-F1
#
_entry.id   AF-A0A0H3WC42-F1
#
_cell.length_a   1.000
_cell.length_b   1.000
_cell.length_c   1.000
_cell.angle_alpha   90.00
_cell.angle_beta   90.00
_cell.angle_gamma   90.00
#
_symmetry.space_group_name_H-M   'P 1'
#
loop_
_entity.id
_entity.type
_entity.pdbx_description
1 polymer ?
#
loop_
_entity_poly.entity_id
_entity_poly.type
_entity_poly.pdbx_seq_one_letter_code
_entity_poly.pdbx_strand_id
1 'polypeptide(L)'
;SIYAVFESDVNLKGIPVYRFVLPSKAFASPVENPDNYCFCTEKIISKNCTSYGVLDISKCKEGRPVYISLPHFLYASPDVSEPINGLNPNEEEHRTYLDIEP
;
A
#
# COMPACT_ATOMS: atom_id res chain seq x y z
N SER A 1 -2.70 -11.06 -4.53
CA SER A 1 -1.24 -11.16 -4.33
C SER A 1 -0.64 -9.77 -4.44
N ILE A 2 0.55 -9.56 -3.87
CA ILE A 2 1.32 -8.31 -3.94
C ILE A 2 2.80 -8.66 -4.18
N TYR A 3 3.63 -7.70 -4.56
CA TYR A 3 5.06 -7.90 -4.83
C TYR A 3 5.92 -6.95 -4.01
N ALA A 4 7.17 -7.35 -3.78
CA ALA A 4 8.20 -6.53 -3.18
C ALA A 4 9.33 -6.33 -4.19
N VAL A 5 10.08 -5.23 -4.07
CA VAL A 5 11.21 -4.87 -4.93
C VAL A 5 12.46 -4.68 -4.09
N PHE A 6 13.62 -5.02 -4.64
CA PHE A 6 14.90 -4.82 -3.96
C PHE A 6 15.14 -3.33 -3.69
N GLU A 7 15.59 -3.01 -2.49
CA GLU A 7 15.98 -1.67 -2.07
C GLU A 7 17.49 -1.56 -1.84
N SER A 8 18.04 -2.41 -0.96
CA SER A 8 19.43 -2.27 -0.51
C SER A 8 19.98 -3.55 0.12
N ASP A 9 21.30 -3.67 0.17
CA ASP A 9 22.01 -4.62 1.02
C ASP A 9 21.97 -4.18 2.50
N VAL A 10 21.74 -5.13 3.41
CA VAL A 10 21.73 -4.90 4.86
C VAL A 10 22.56 -5.98 5.54
N ASN A 11 23.26 -5.63 6.63
CA ASN A 11 23.93 -6.62 7.48
C ASN A 11 23.08 -6.85 8.74
N LEU A 12 22.32 -7.95 8.77
CA LEU A 12 21.47 -8.31 9.90
C LEU A 12 22.25 -9.17 10.89
N LYS A 13 22.83 -8.53 11.92
CA LYS A 13 23.56 -9.21 12.99
C LYS A 13 24.72 -10.10 12.49
N GLY A 14 25.39 -9.68 11.41
CA GLY A 14 26.50 -10.42 10.79
C GLY A 14 26.08 -11.30 9.61
N ILE A 15 24.78 -11.34 9.27
CA ILE A 15 24.25 -12.06 8.12
C ILE A 15 23.96 -11.05 7.00
N PRO A 16 24.63 -11.12 5.84
CA PRO A 16 24.30 -10.27 4.69
C PRO A 16 22.94 -10.68 4.13
N VAL A 17 22.04 -9.71 4.00
CA VAL A 17 20.67 -9.90 3.51
C VAL A 17 20.29 -8.81 2.52
N TYR A 18 19.31 -9.08 1.67
CA TYR A 18 18.70 -8.11 0.78
C TYR A 18 17.42 -7.57 1.40
N ARG A 19 17.30 -6.24 1.50
CA ARG A 19 16.05 -5.58 1.87
C ARG A 19 15.16 -5.43 0.65
N PHE A 20 13.97 -6.01 0.73
CA PHE A 20 12.89 -5.84 -0.24
C PHE A 20 11.77 -5.01 0.38
N VAL A 21 11.23 -4.05 -0.36
CA VAL A 21 10.15 -3.16 0.11
C VAL A 21 8.91 -3.30 -0.77
N LEU A 22 7.73 -3.07 -0.20
CA LEU A 22 6.50 -2.94 -1.00
C LEU A 22 6.49 -1.53 -1.63
N PRO A 23 6.55 -1.40 -2.97
CA PRO A 23 6.63 -0.10 -3.61
C PRO A 23 5.28 0.62 -3.57
N SER A 24 5.30 1.96 -3.53
CA SER A 24 4.09 2.80 -3.63
C SER A 24 3.22 2.45 -4.85
N LYS A 25 3.85 2.06 -5.97
CA LYS A 25 3.17 1.61 -7.20
C LYS A 25 2.23 0.42 -6.99
N ALA A 26 2.48 -0.44 -6.01
CA ALA A 26 1.57 -1.54 -5.67
C ALA A 26 0.21 -1.06 -5.15
N PHE A 27 0.16 0.16 -4.59
CA PHE A 27 -1.04 0.75 -4.01
C PHE A 27 -1.65 1.87 -4.87
N ALA A 28 -1.04 2.17 -6.01
CA ALA A 28 -1.43 3.27 -6.89
C ALA A 28 -2.76 3.03 -7.61
N SER A 29 -3.39 4.10 -8.08
CA SER A 29 -4.62 4.00 -8.87
C SER A 29 -4.34 3.44 -10.27
N PRO A 30 -5.37 2.98 -11.00
CA PRO A 30 -5.25 2.65 -12.43
C PRO A 30 -4.77 3.81 -13.32
N VAL A 31 -4.85 5.05 -12.84
CA VAL A 31 -4.32 6.23 -13.55
C VAL A 31 -2.79 6.20 -13.60
N GLU A 32 -2.14 5.79 -12.50
CA GLU A 32 -0.67 5.73 -12.40
C GLU A 32 -0.11 4.33 -12.68
N ASN A 33 -0.85 3.29 -12.29
CA ASN A 33 -0.53 1.89 -12.51
C ASN A 33 -1.71 1.15 -13.15
N PRO A 34 -1.80 1.11 -14.49
CA PRO A 34 -2.92 0.49 -15.21
C PRO A 34 -3.23 -0.94 -14.78
N ASP A 35 -2.23 -1.72 -14.37
CA ASP A 35 -2.40 -3.11 -13.93
C ASP A 35 -3.29 -3.24 -12.69
N ASN A 36 -3.45 -2.17 -11.90
CA ASN A 36 -4.28 -2.15 -10.70
C ASN A 36 -5.79 -2.00 -11.00
N TYR A 37 -6.22 -1.90 -12.26
CA TYR A 37 -7.64 -1.71 -12.63
C TYR A 37 -8.58 -2.73 -11.98
N CYS A 38 -8.12 -3.97 -11.83
CA CYS A 38 -8.92 -5.07 -11.27
C CYS A 38 -9.07 -5.03 -9.74
N PHE A 39 -8.29 -4.20 -9.04
CA PHE A 39 -8.41 -3.99 -7.59
C PHE A 39 -9.41 -2.89 -7.22
N CYS A 40 -9.82 -2.05 -8.17
CA CYS A 40 -10.91 -1.09 -7.96
C CYS A 40 -12.26 -1.81 -7.96
N THR A 41 -12.98 -1.81 -6.83
CA THR A 41 -14.20 -2.61 -6.64
C THR A 41 -15.50 -1.88 -6.99
N GLU A 42 -15.50 -0.55 -6.93
CA GLU A 42 -16.65 0.32 -7.19
C GLU A 42 -16.20 1.71 -7.68
N LYS A 43 -17.13 2.63 -8.00
CA LYS A 43 -16.81 3.91 -8.67
C LYS A 43 -17.19 5.17 -7.89
N ILE A 44 -17.91 5.04 -6.78
CA ILE A 44 -18.40 6.17 -5.98
C ILE A 44 -17.34 6.56 -4.95
N ILE A 45 -16.93 5.62 -4.10
CA ILE A 45 -15.91 5.84 -3.06
C ILE A 45 -14.53 6.03 -3.68
N SER A 46 -14.20 5.24 -4.70
CA SER A 46 -12.94 5.32 -5.45
C SER A 46 -12.83 6.52 -6.40
N LYS A 47 -13.89 7.34 -6.50
CA LYS A 47 -13.99 8.48 -7.42
C LYS A 47 -13.65 8.08 -8.87
N ASN A 48 -14.39 7.10 -9.39
CA ASN A 48 -14.16 6.50 -10.70
C ASN A 48 -12.74 5.91 -10.84
N CYS A 49 -12.30 5.17 -9.81
CA CYS A 49 -10.98 4.52 -9.73
C CYS A 49 -9.80 5.51 -9.84
N THR A 50 -9.90 6.66 -9.18
CA THR A 50 -8.82 7.66 -9.10
C THR A 50 -8.22 7.77 -7.70
N SER A 51 -8.96 7.42 -6.64
CA SER A 51 -8.42 7.31 -5.27
C SER A 51 -7.52 6.08 -5.13
N TYR A 52 -6.47 6.16 -4.30
CA TYR A 52 -5.44 5.12 -4.16
C TYR A 52 -4.88 5.02 -2.74
N GLY A 53 -4.02 4.02 -2.49
CA GLY A 53 -3.47 3.71 -1.15
C GLY A 53 -4.41 2.93 -0.22
N VAL A 54 -5.57 2.53 -0.73
CA VAL A 54 -6.57 1.72 -0.02
C VAL A 54 -7.04 0.57 -0.88
N LEU A 55 -7.38 -0.56 -0.25
CA LEU A 55 -7.96 -1.72 -0.93
C LEU A 55 -9.22 -2.18 -0.20
N ASP A 56 -10.34 -2.17 -0.90
CA ASP A 56 -11.60 -2.76 -0.46
C ASP A 56 -11.48 -4.29 -0.47
N ILE A 57 -11.55 -4.90 0.71
CA ILE A 57 -11.50 -6.36 0.87
C ILE A 57 -12.84 -6.95 1.36
N SER A 58 -13.94 -6.22 1.18
CA SER A 58 -15.29 -6.62 1.59
C SER A 58 -15.67 -8.02 1.13
N LYS A 59 -15.30 -8.40 -0.11
CA LYS A 59 -15.55 -9.74 -0.67
C LYS A 59 -14.98 -10.88 0.18
N CYS A 60 -13.81 -10.71 0.82
CA CYS A 60 -13.23 -11.73 1.70
C CYS A 60 -13.54 -11.50 3.19
N LYS A 61 -14.41 -10.54 3.50
CA LYS A 61 -14.88 -10.20 4.85
C LYS A 61 -16.40 -10.31 4.98
N GLU A 62 -17.01 -11.26 4.27
CA GLU A 62 -18.46 -11.54 4.31
C GLU A 62 -19.31 -10.28 4.01
N GLY A 63 -18.84 -9.43 3.10
CA GLY A 63 -19.53 -8.19 2.71
C GLY A 63 -19.38 -7.03 3.69
N ARG A 64 -18.63 -7.17 4.79
CA ARG A 64 -18.33 -6.06 5.70
C ARG A 64 -17.43 -5.03 4.99
N PRO A 65 -17.65 -3.71 5.16
CA PRO A 65 -16.93 -2.66 4.42
C PRO A 65 -15.53 -2.41 5.02
N VAL A 66 -14.65 -3.41 4.88
CA VAL A 66 -13.28 -3.36 5.39
C VAL A 66 -12.35 -2.89 4.28
N TYR A 67 -11.64 -1.79 4.54
CA TYR A 67 -10.56 -1.28 3.70
C TYR A 67 -9.23 -1.49 4.40
N ILE A 68 -8.21 -1.94 3.67
CA ILE A 68 -6.83 -2.01 4.17
C ILE A 68 -5.99 -0.90 3.53
N SER A 69 -5.04 -0.36 4.29
CA SER A 69 -4.11 0.69 3.87
C SER A 69 -2.78 0.54 4.59
N LEU A 70 -1.79 1.37 4.24
CA LEU A 70 -0.61 1.54 5.08
C LEU A 70 -0.93 2.43 6.31
N PRO A 71 -0.13 2.32 7.39
CA PRO A 71 -0.29 3.17 8.58
C PRO A 71 -0.25 4.66 8.23
N HIS A 72 -1.08 5.44 8.92
CA HIS A 72 -1.28 6.87 8.66
C HIS A 72 -1.58 7.22 7.18
N PHE A 73 -2.13 6.25 6.43
CA PHE A 73 -2.39 6.37 4.99
C PHE A 73 -1.14 6.74 4.17
N LEU A 74 0.03 6.20 4.53
CA LEU A 74 1.23 6.29 3.70
C LEU A 74 0.92 5.84 2.26
N TYR A 75 1.34 6.64 1.29
CA TYR A 75 1.07 6.47 -0.15
C TYR A 75 -0.42 6.46 -0.57
N ALA A 76 -1.33 6.98 0.25
CA ALA A 76 -2.72 7.16 -0.16
C ALA A 76 -3.00 8.53 -0.77
N SER A 77 -4.10 8.60 -1.51
CA SER A 77 -4.57 9.85 -2.08
C SER A 77 -5.05 10.82 -0.98
N PRO A 78 -4.91 12.14 -1.14
CA PRO A 78 -5.26 13.11 -0.10
C PRO A 78 -6.71 13.00 0.39
N ASP A 79 -7.64 12.66 -0.50
CA ASP A 79 -9.05 12.51 -0.17
C ASP A 79 -9.38 11.33 0.76
N VAL A 80 -8.48 10.35 0.87
CA VAL A 80 -8.60 9.26 1.86
C VAL A 80 -8.29 9.77 3.26
N SER A 81 -7.32 10.68 3.39
CA SER A 81 -6.80 11.16 4.68
C SER A 81 -7.45 12.47 5.14
N GLU A 82 -7.99 13.28 4.22
CA GLU A 82 -8.61 14.59 4.48
C GLU A 82 -9.63 14.59 5.64
N PRO A 83 -10.51 13.59 5.80
CA PRO A 83 -11.50 13.62 6.89
C PRO A 83 -10.93 13.29 8.28
N ILE A 84 -9.64 12.91 8.38
CA ILE A 84 -9.04 12.34 9.60
C ILE A 84 -7.95 13.26 10.14
N ASN A 85 -8.11 13.71 11.39
CA ASN A 85 -7.10 14.50 12.09
C ASN A 85 -6.06 13.61 12.79
N GLY A 86 -4.82 14.12 12.92
CA GLY A 86 -3.76 13.47 13.69
C GLY A 86 -2.90 12.47 12.91
N LEU A 87 -3.02 12.43 11.58
CA LEU A 87 -2.20 11.58 10.72
C LEU A 87 -0.81 12.20 10.48
N ASN A 88 0.24 11.40 10.55
CA ASN A 88 1.62 11.80 10.30
C ASN A 88 2.33 10.68 9.50
N PRO A 89 2.07 10.53 8.20
CA PRO A 89 2.69 9.47 7.40
C PRO A 89 4.22 9.67 7.35
N ASN A 90 4.96 8.62 7.71
CA ASN A 90 6.41 8.56 7.64
C ASN A 90 6.81 7.29 6.88
N GLU A 91 7.61 7.45 5.83
CA GLU A 91 7.98 6.33 4.96
C GLU A 91 8.83 5.27 5.67
N GLU A 92 9.80 5.68 6.49
CA GLU A 92 10.66 4.76 7.23
C GLU A 92 9.89 3.96 8.28
N GLU A 93 8.94 4.60 8.97
CA GLU A 93 8.15 3.97 10.03
C GLU A 93 6.97 3.14 9.50
N HIS A 94 6.37 3.52 8.37
CA HIS A 94 5.08 2.97 7.93
C HIS A 94 5.16 2.13 6.64
N ARG A 95 6.34 1.97 6.04
CA ARG A 95 6.53 1.04 4.92
C ARG A 95 6.59 -0.41 5.39
N THR A 96 6.27 -1.32 4.48
CA THR A 96 6.51 -2.76 4.67
C THR A 96 7.82 -3.14 3.99
N TYR A 97 8.69 -3.82 4.72
CA TYR A 97 9.91 -4.41 4.17
C TYR A 97 10.13 -5.85 4.65
N LEU A 98 10.93 -6.59 3.90
CA LEU A 98 11.42 -7.92 4.24
C LEU A 98 12.94 -7.93 4.06
N ASP A 99 13.66 -8.39 5.08
CA ASP A 99 15.08 -8.67 4.98
C ASP A 99 15.25 -10.17 4.67
N ILE A 100 15.74 -10.48 3.47
CA ILE A 100 15.80 -11.84 2.91
C ILE A 100 17.26 -12.27 2.76
N GLU A 101 17.62 -13.41 3.34
CA GLU A 101 18.93 -14.06 3.11
C GLU A 101 18.91 -14.74 1.73
N PRO A 102 19.85 -14.40 0.82
CA PRO A 102 19.80 -14.78 -0.59
C PRO A 102 20.21 -16.22 -0.90
#